data_AF-A0A8K1GEG1-F1
#
_entry.id   AF-A0A8K1GEG1-F1
#
_cell.length_a   1.000
_cell.length_b   1.000
_cell.length_c   1.000
_cell.angle_alpha   90.00
_cell.angle_beta   90.00
_cell.angle_gamma   90.00
#
_symmetry.space_group_name_H-M   'P 1'
#
loop_
_entity.id
_entity.type
_entity.pdbx_description
1 polymer ?
#
loop_
_entity_poly.entity_id
_entity_poly.type
_entity_poly.pdbx_seq_one_letter_code
_entity_poly.pdbx_strand_id
1 'polypeptide(L)'
;MAKIKARDLRGKKKEELLKQLDDLKVELSQLRVAKVTGGAASKLSKIRVVRKSIARVLTVINQTQKENLRKFYKGKKYKPLDLRPKKTRAMRRRLNKHEENLKTKKQQRKELERSLLNFQAVMIVPGRRGLDSGAGAVVGALYPNSAAVCLHKQGKKYKPLDLRPKKTRAMRRRLNKHEENLKTKKQQRKERLYPARKFAIKA
;
A
#
# COMPACT_ATOMS: atom_id res chain seq x y z
N MET A 1 -25.36 -32.03 -26.24
CA MET A 1 -25.33 -30.86 -25.35
C MET A 1 -24.59 -29.72 -26.04
N ALA A 2 -25.11 -28.49 -26.00
CA ALA A 2 -24.52 -27.35 -26.67
C ALA A 2 -23.39 -26.69 -25.86
N LYS A 3 -22.50 -25.96 -26.54
CA LYS A 3 -21.39 -25.20 -25.94
C LYS A 3 -21.92 -23.92 -25.28
N ILE A 4 -22.21 -23.96 -23.97
CA ILE A 4 -22.65 -22.80 -23.18
C ILE A 4 -21.70 -21.60 -23.39
N LYS A 5 -22.22 -20.44 -23.81
CA LYS A 5 -21.43 -19.22 -24.05
C LYS A 5 -21.46 -18.35 -22.78
N ALA A 6 -20.35 -17.67 -22.49
CA ALA A 6 -20.23 -16.91 -21.24
C ALA A 6 -21.13 -15.65 -21.18
N ARG A 7 -21.55 -15.12 -22.35
CA ARG A 7 -22.50 -13.99 -22.42
C ARG A 7 -23.88 -14.39 -21.85
N ASP A 8 -24.37 -15.57 -22.21
CA ASP A 8 -25.69 -16.12 -21.84
C ASP A 8 -25.80 -16.41 -20.33
N LEU A 9 -24.67 -16.39 -19.60
CA LEU A 9 -24.58 -16.60 -18.14
C LEU A 9 -24.50 -15.31 -17.33
N ARG A 10 -24.17 -14.16 -17.95
CA ARG A 10 -23.87 -12.91 -17.21
C ARG A 10 -25.10 -12.15 -16.70
N GLY A 11 -26.28 -12.40 -17.29
CA GLY A 11 -27.55 -11.82 -16.84
C GLY A 11 -28.32 -12.69 -15.82
N LYS A 12 -27.83 -13.89 -15.49
CA LYS A 12 -28.53 -14.86 -14.64
C LYS A 12 -28.32 -14.62 -13.15
N LYS A 13 -29.30 -14.98 -12.33
CA LYS A 13 -29.17 -14.92 -10.85
C LYS A 13 -28.15 -15.96 -10.36
N LYS A 14 -27.56 -15.71 -9.19
CA LYS A 14 -26.57 -16.61 -8.57
C LYS A 14 -27.13 -18.01 -8.34
N GLU A 15 -28.39 -18.14 -7.91
CA GLU A 15 -29.03 -19.44 -7.67
C GLU A 15 -29.23 -20.25 -8.95
N GLU A 16 -29.65 -19.61 -10.05
CA GLU A 16 -29.75 -20.25 -11.37
C GLU A 16 -28.39 -20.79 -11.81
N LEU A 17 -27.32 -20.00 -11.64
CA LEU A 17 -25.96 -20.41 -11.96
C LEU A 17 -25.43 -21.53 -11.06
N LEU A 18 -25.98 -21.70 -9.85
CA LEU A 18 -25.65 -22.84 -8.98
C LEU A 18 -26.41 -24.10 -9.39
N LYS A 19 -27.73 -24.01 -9.65
CA LYS A 19 -28.50 -25.14 -10.20
C LYS A 19 -27.88 -25.67 -11.50
N GLN A 20 -27.63 -24.79 -12.47
CA GLN A 20 -26.96 -25.15 -13.73
C GLN A 20 -25.52 -25.68 -13.55
N LEU A 21 -24.83 -25.33 -12.46
CA LEU A 21 -23.51 -25.90 -12.15
C LEU A 21 -23.63 -27.34 -11.63
N ASP A 22 -24.65 -27.64 -10.85
CA ASP A 22 -24.86 -28.96 -10.24
C ASP A 22 -25.42 -29.97 -11.25
N ASP A 23 -26.35 -29.54 -12.13
CA ASP A 23 -26.81 -30.33 -13.28
C ASP A 23 -25.61 -30.82 -14.14
N LEU A 24 -24.68 -29.91 -14.44
CA LEU A 24 -23.45 -30.20 -15.19
C LEU A 24 -22.50 -31.14 -14.44
N LYS A 25 -22.47 -31.15 -13.10
CA LYS A 25 -21.69 -32.12 -12.31
C LYS A 25 -22.29 -33.51 -12.41
N VAL A 26 -23.63 -33.62 -12.36
CA VAL A 26 -24.33 -34.91 -12.50
C VAL A 26 -24.10 -35.51 -13.89
N GLU A 27 -24.26 -34.72 -14.97
CA GLU A 27 -23.92 -35.17 -16.34
C GLU A 27 -22.45 -35.59 -16.43
N LEU A 28 -21.51 -34.82 -15.85
CA LEU A 28 -20.09 -35.20 -15.85
C LEU A 28 -19.82 -36.49 -15.08
N SER A 29 -20.58 -36.78 -14.01
CA SER A 29 -20.46 -38.02 -13.25
C SER A 29 -20.93 -39.22 -14.06
N GLN A 30 -22.13 -39.13 -14.66
CA GLN A 30 -22.67 -40.15 -15.56
C GLN A 30 -21.74 -40.42 -16.75
N LEU A 31 -21.18 -39.38 -17.37
CA LEU A 31 -20.21 -39.50 -18.46
C LEU A 31 -18.84 -40.08 -18.02
N ARG A 32 -18.50 -40.04 -16.72
CA ARG A 32 -17.31 -40.73 -16.18
C ARG A 32 -17.57 -42.23 -16.01
N VAL A 33 -18.73 -42.62 -15.46
CA VAL A 33 -19.13 -44.04 -15.37
C VAL A 33 -19.18 -44.66 -16.77
N ALA A 34 -19.83 -43.98 -17.72
CA ALA A 34 -19.88 -44.42 -19.12
C ALA A 34 -18.50 -44.48 -19.82
N LYS A 35 -17.45 -43.84 -19.29
CA LYS A 35 -16.07 -43.98 -19.77
C LYS A 35 -15.39 -45.25 -19.25
N VAL A 36 -15.76 -45.72 -18.05
CA VAL A 36 -15.25 -46.97 -17.48
C VAL A 36 -15.91 -48.17 -18.16
N THR A 37 -17.22 -48.11 -18.39
CA THR A 37 -18.00 -49.21 -19.02
C THR A 37 -17.92 -49.23 -20.56
N GLY A 38 -16.82 -48.76 -21.17
CA GLY A 38 -16.61 -48.83 -22.62
C GLY A 38 -17.63 -48.08 -23.51
N GLY A 39 -18.35 -47.09 -22.97
CA GLY A 39 -19.47 -46.46 -23.66
C GLY A 39 -19.10 -45.68 -24.93
N ALA A 40 -20.04 -45.64 -25.89
CA ALA A 40 -19.86 -45.10 -27.24
C ALA A 40 -19.13 -43.74 -27.32
N ALA A 41 -18.20 -43.61 -28.27
CA ALA A 41 -17.32 -42.46 -28.44
C ALA A 41 -18.06 -41.10 -28.52
N SER A 42 -19.26 -41.07 -29.12
CA SER A 42 -20.12 -39.88 -29.20
C SER A 42 -20.62 -39.39 -27.82
N LYS A 43 -20.73 -40.26 -26.82
CA LYS A 43 -20.94 -39.89 -25.40
C LYS A 43 -19.63 -39.38 -24.80
N LEU A 44 -18.51 -40.09 -24.99
CA LEU A 44 -17.20 -39.71 -24.42
C LEU A 44 -16.71 -38.33 -24.89
N SER A 45 -16.94 -37.96 -26.15
CA SER A 45 -16.61 -36.63 -26.69
C SER A 45 -17.24 -35.47 -25.89
N LYS A 46 -18.40 -35.69 -25.25
CA LYS A 46 -19.11 -34.69 -24.46
C LYS A 46 -18.35 -34.29 -23.19
N ILE A 47 -17.52 -35.18 -22.62
CA ILE A 47 -16.73 -34.92 -21.39
C ILE A 47 -15.88 -33.63 -21.52
N ARG A 48 -15.25 -33.42 -22.69
CA ARG A 48 -14.42 -32.22 -22.95
C ARG A 48 -15.25 -30.94 -23.05
N VAL A 49 -16.52 -31.04 -23.45
CA VAL A 49 -17.47 -29.93 -23.53
C VAL A 49 -18.01 -29.59 -22.13
N VAL A 50 -18.54 -30.58 -21.40
CA VAL A 50 -19.12 -30.42 -20.06
C VAL A 50 -18.10 -29.85 -19.07
N ARG A 51 -16.86 -30.38 -19.04
CA ARG A 51 -15.76 -29.80 -18.22
C ARG A 51 -15.49 -28.32 -18.54
N LYS A 52 -15.55 -27.93 -19.82
CA LYS A 52 -15.38 -26.52 -20.24
C LYS A 52 -16.60 -25.65 -19.94
N SER A 53 -17.81 -26.22 -19.89
CA SER A 53 -19.03 -25.54 -19.45
C SER A 53 -19.00 -25.24 -17.95
N ILE A 54 -18.70 -26.24 -17.10
CA ILE A 54 -18.52 -26.09 -15.64
C ILE A 54 -17.51 -24.97 -15.33
N ALA A 55 -16.36 -24.98 -16.00
CA ALA A 55 -15.33 -23.96 -15.83
C ALA A 55 -15.82 -22.54 -16.18
N ARG A 56 -16.69 -22.37 -17.18
CA ARG A 56 -17.29 -21.05 -17.51
C ARG A 56 -18.28 -20.59 -16.45
N VAL A 57 -19.16 -21.47 -15.97
CA VAL A 57 -20.14 -21.13 -14.92
C VAL A 57 -19.42 -20.70 -13.64
N LEU A 58 -18.45 -21.50 -13.17
CA LEU A 58 -17.59 -21.14 -12.04
C LEU A 58 -16.82 -19.83 -12.26
N THR A 59 -16.35 -19.56 -13.49
CA THR A 59 -15.66 -18.31 -13.82
C THR A 59 -16.58 -17.10 -13.73
N VAL A 60 -17.83 -17.19 -14.22
CA VAL A 60 -18.81 -16.09 -14.16
C VAL A 60 -19.25 -15.82 -12.71
N ILE A 61 -19.51 -16.86 -11.92
CA ILE A 61 -19.78 -16.74 -10.47
C ILE A 61 -18.61 -16.04 -9.75
N ASN A 62 -17.36 -16.43 -10.05
CA ASN A 62 -16.17 -15.81 -9.47
C ASN A 62 -15.93 -14.37 -9.95
N GLN A 63 -16.35 -14.01 -11.17
CA GLN A 63 -16.28 -12.65 -11.69
C GLN A 63 -17.25 -11.74 -10.92
N THR A 64 -18.53 -12.09 -10.86
CA THR A 64 -19.57 -11.27 -10.19
C THR A 64 -19.30 -11.10 -8.70
N GLN A 65 -18.90 -12.16 -7.99
CA GLN A 65 -18.48 -12.07 -6.58
C GLN A 65 -17.32 -11.11 -6.38
N LYS A 66 -16.24 -11.21 -7.18
CA LYS A 66 -15.08 -10.33 -7.07
C LYS A 66 -15.40 -8.89 -7.46
N GLU A 67 -16.32 -8.67 -8.40
CA GLU A 67 -16.77 -7.34 -8.77
C GLU A 67 -17.59 -6.67 -7.65
N ASN A 68 -18.50 -7.40 -7.02
CA ASN A 68 -19.27 -6.89 -5.88
C ASN A 68 -18.37 -6.60 -4.66
N LEU A 69 -17.37 -7.45 -4.41
CA LEU A 69 -16.32 -7.15 -3.43
C LEU A 69 -15.48 -5.92 -3.79
N ARG A 70 -15.17 -5.68 -5.08
CA ARG A 70 -14.49 -4.45 -5.54
C ARG A 70 -15.34 -3.20 -5.33
N LYS A 71 -16.67 -3.28 -5.55
CA LYS A 71 -17.64 -2.21 -5.25
C LYS A 71 -17.65 -1.93 -3.73
N PHE A 72 -17.84 -2.94 -2.89
CA PHE A 72 -17.86 -2.80 -1.42
C PHE A 72 -16.53 -2.30 -0.82
N TYR A 73 -15.38 -2.63 -1.42
CA TYR A 73 -14.06 -2.12 -1.03
C TYR A 73 -13.56 -0.95 -1.92
N LYS A 74 -14.45 -0.22 -2.61
CA LYS A 74 -14.13 1.10 -3.19
C LYS A 74 -13.89 2.11 -2.05
N GLY A 75 -13.01 3.10 -2.22
CA GLY A 75 -12.61 4.08 -1.20
C GLY A 75 -11.78 3.53 -0.02
N LYS A 76 -12.21 2.44 0.63
CA LYS A 76 -11.67 1.91 1.89
C LYS A 76 -10.15 1.70 1.87
N LYS A 77 -9.44 2.32 2.83
CA LYS A 77 -7.97 2.28 3.02
C LYS A 77 -7.40 0.86 3.12
N TYR A 78 -8.07 -0.02 3.86
CA TYR A 78 -7.64 -1.40 4.08
C TYR A 78 -8.46 -2.37 3.23
N LYS A 79 -7.86 -2.87 2.15
CA LYS A 79 -8.46 -3.87 1.25
C LYS A 79 -7.83 -5.26 1.45
N PRO A 80 -8.59 -6.37 1.29
CA PRO A 80 -8.05 -7.73 1.29
C PRO A 80 -6.93 -7.94 0.26
N LEU A 81 -6.03 -8.90 0.50
CA LEU A 81 -4.82 -9.13 -0.31
C LEU A 81 -5.11 -9.50 -1.78
N ASP A 82 -6.30 -10.00 -2.05
CA ASP A 82 -6.72 -10.54 -3.36
C ASP A 82 -7.27 -9.45 -4.28
N LEU A 83 -7.79 -8.37 -3.69
CA LEU A 83 -8.29 -7.20 -4.42
C LEU A 83 -7.20 -6.16 -4.69
N ARG A 84 -6.05 -6.24 -4.01
CA ARG A 84 -4.88 -5.36 -4.20
C ARG A 84 -4.23 -5.58 -5.58
N PRO A 85 -3.68 -4.53 -6.22
CA PRO A 85 -2.96 -4.69 -7.48
C PRO A 85 -1.73 -5.58 -7.30
N LYS A 86 -1.60 -6.60 -8.14
CA LYS A 86 -0.48 -7.55 -8.12
C LYS A 86 0.77 -6.91 -8.77
N LYS A 87 1.50 -6.11 -7.98
CA LYS A 87 2.79 -5.50 -8.35
C LYS A 87 3.96 -6.25 -7.70
N THR A 88 5.14 -6.21 -8.32
CA THR A 88 6.40 -6.78 -7.79
C THR A 88 6.73 -6.21 -6.40
N ARG A 89 7.58 -6.90 -5.63
CA ARG A 89 7.95 -6.47 -4.27
C ARG A 89 8.64 -5.10 -4.26
N ALA A 90 9.47 -4.81 -5.27
CA ALA A 90 10.11 -3.51 -5.46
C ALA A 90 9.09 -2.40 -5.78
N MET A 91 8.20 -2.61 -6.75
CA MET A 91 7.13 -1.66 -7.11
C MET A 91 6.08 -1.42 -6.00
N ARG A 92 6.13 -2.17 -4.89
CA ARG A 92 5.33 -1.95 -3.66
C ARG A 92 6.14 -1.36 -2.50
N ARG A 93 7.42 -1.06 -2.71
CA ARG A 93 8.35 -0.51 -1.72
C ARG A 93 9.02 0.79 -2.15
N ARG A 94 9.09 1.08 -3.46
CA ARG A 94 9.42 2.42 -3.95
C ARG A 94 8.44 3.46 -3.40
N LEU A 95 8.88 4.70 -3.38
CA LEU A 95 8.07 5.85 -2.98
C LEU A 95 6.92 6.09 -3.97
N ASN A 96 5.97 6.93 -3.58
CA ASN A 96 4.95 7.45 -4.49
C ASN A 96 5.52 8.63 -5.28
N LYS A 97 5.09 8.84 -6.54
CA LYS A 97 5.53 9.98 -7.37
C LYS A 97 5.44 11.35 -6.67
N HIS A 98 4.46 11.52 -5.79
CA HIS A 98 4.34 12.74 -4.97
C HIS A 98 5.50 12.86 -3.95
N GLU A 99 5.81 11.78 -3.23
CA GLU A 99 6.92 11.71 -2.26
C GLU A 99 8.28 11.86 -2.95
N GLU A 100 8.45 11.26 -4.14
CA GLU A 100 9.63 11.39 -5.00
C GLU A 100 9.84 12.85 -5.47
N ASN A 101 8.76 13.61 -5.62
CA ASN A 101 8.75 15.01 -6.05
C ASN A 101 8.62 16.03 -4.89
N LEU A 102 8.70 15.61 -3.62
CA LEU A 102 8.65 16.53 -2.47
C LEU A 102 9.94 17.35 -2.35
N LYS A 103 9.92 18.56 -2.91
CA LYS A 103 11.03 19.53 -2.81
C LYS A 103 10.89 20.39 -1.55
N THR A 104 12.03 20.80 -0.98
CA THR A 104 12.03 21.75 0.15
C THR A 104 11.60 23.15 -0.30
N LYS A 105 11.01 23.97 0.59
CA LYS A 105 10.64 25.37 0.28
C LYS A 105 11.82 26.19 -0.28
N LYS A 106 13.04 25.96 0.24
CA LYS A 106 14.28 26.59 -0.25
C LYS A 106 14.60 26.18 -1.69
N GLN A 107 14.42 24.90 -2.05
CA GLN A 107 14.61 24.43 -3.42
C GLN A 107 13.51 24.94 -4.36
N GLN A 108 12.24 24.92 -3.93
CA GLN A 108 11.12 25.48 -4.71
C GLN A 108 11.37 26.94 -5.06
N ARG A 109 11.77 27.76 -4.07
CA ARG A 109 12.13 29.17 -4.29
C ARG A 109 13.29 29.32 -5.28
N LYS A 110 14.39 28.56 -5.11
CA LYS A 110 15.55 28.61 -6.02
C LYS A 110 15.22 28.15 -7.45
N GLU A 111 14.27 27.23 -7.62
CA GLU A 111 13.80 26.79 -8.93
C GLU A 111 12.88 27.82 -9.59
N LEU A 112 12.01 28.48 -8.83
CA LEU A 112 11.21 29.62 -9.32
C LEU A 112 12.12 30.78 -9.76
N GLU A 113 13.05 31.20 -8.91
CA GLU A 113 14.05 32.25 -9.20
C GLU A 113 14.84 31.92 -10.48
N ARG A 114 15.29 30.67 -10.64
CA ARG A 114 15.95 30.21 -11.88
C ARG A 114 15.03 30.19 -13.10
N SER A 115 13.75 29.83 -12.94
CA SER A 115 12.80 29.83 -14.07
C SER A 115 12.50 31.25 -14.58
N LEU A 116 12.45 32.24 -13.67
CA LEU A 116 12.29 33.66 -14.00
C LEU A 116 13.54 34.22 -14.71
N LEU A 117 14.74 33.90 -14.21
CA LEU A 117 16.01 34.27 -14.85
C LEU A 117 16.13 33.66 -16.26
N ASN A 118 15.71 32.40 -16.46
CA ASN A 118 15.69 31.79 -17.79
C ASN A 118 14.67 32.47 -18.72
N PHE A 119 13.52 32.91 -18.21
CA PHE A 119 12.54 33.68 -18.98
C PHE A 119 13.08 35.06 -19.39
N GLN A 120 13.76 35.75 -18.48
CA GLN A 120 14.45 37.01 -18.79
C GLN A 120 15.58 36.80 -19.81
N ALA A 121 16.37 35.72 -19.71
CA ALA A 121 17.43 35.44 -20.68
C ALA A 121 16.93 35.17 -22.11
N VAL A 122 15.71 34.65 -22.28
CA VAL A 122 15.08 34.49 -23.61
C VAL A 122 14.52 35.83 -24.14
N MET A 123 14.06 36.70 -23.24
CA MET A 123 13.63 38.07 -23.59
C MET A 123 14.83 39.01 -23.87
N ILE A 124 15.98 38.74 -23.24
CA ILE A 124 17.21 39.53 -23.35
C ILE A 124 18.15 38.84 -24.36
N VAL A 125 17.73 38.85 -25.62
CA VAL A 125 18.64 38.71 -26.78
C VAL A 125 18.76 40.09 -27.44
N PRO A 126 19.55 41.03 -26.87
CA PRO A 126 19.83 42.30 -27.53
C PRO A 126 20.68 42.04 -28.79
N GLY A 127 20.36 42.74 -29.87
CA GLY A 127 21.18 42.73 -31.09
C GLY A 127 22.59 43.26 -30.83
N ARG A 128 23.56 42.77 -31.60
CA ARG A 128 25.00 43.08 -31.45
C ARG A 128 25.29 44.60 -31.39
N ARG A 129 26.03 45.03 -30.37
CA ARG A 129 27.01 46.14 -30.35
C ARG A 129 27.93 45.91 -29.13
N GLY A 130 29.19 46.37 -29.17
CA GLY A 130 30.25 45.95 -28.22
C GLY A 130 30.99 47.10 -27.51
N LEU A 131 32.24 46.81 -27.07
CA LEU A 131 33.24 47.66 -26.38
C LEU A 131 33.35 47.53 -24.83
N ASP A 132 34.28 46.67 -24.40
CA ASP A 132 35.49 46.91 -23.57
C ASP A 132 35.50 47.42 -22.08
N SER A 133 36.30 46.68 -21.26
CA SER A 133 37.17 47.12 -20.11
C SER A 133 36.69 47.27 -18.64
N GLY A 134 37.49 46.74 -17.66
CA GLY A 134 37.82 47.44 -16.38
C GLY A 134 37.49 46.87 -14.94
N ALA A 135 38.49 46.30 -14.22
CA ALA A 135 38.77 46.35 -12.74
C ALA A 135 37.82 45.76 -11.61
N GLY A 136 38.31 45.63 -10.34
CA GLY A 136 37.57 45.15 -9.10
C GLY A 136 38.37 45.03 -7.75
N ALA A 137 37.72 44.79 -6.56
CA ALA A 137 38.31 44.71 -5.16
C ALA A 137 37.40 44.01 -4.03
N VAL A 138 37.76 44.02 -2.70
CA VAL A 138 37.19 43.23 -1.49
C VAL A 138 37.24 44.06 -0.12
N VAL A 139 36.92 43.80 1.20
CA VAL A 139 36.76 42.77 2.34
C VAL A 139 35.93 43.42 3.55
N GLY A 140 35.45 42.92 4.75
CA GLY A 140 35.20 41.65 5.54
C GLY A 140 34.93 41.84 7.12
N ALA A 141 34.68 40.77 7.93
CA ALA A 141 34.64 40.63 9.46
C ALA A 141 33.39 41.14 10.32
N LEU A 142 33.07 40.91 11.64
CA LEU A 142 33.39 39.95 12.78
C LEU A 142 32.30 39.87 13.98
N TYR A 143 32.60 39.42 15.24
CA TYR A 143 31.74 39.11 16.47
C TYR A 143 32.53 39.32 17.85
N PRO A 144 32.15 39.01 19.17
CA PRO A 144 31.05 38.22 19.89
C PRO A 144 30.53 38.70 21.35
N ASN A 145 29.95 37.81 22.21
CA ASN A 145 29.79 37.76 23.74
C ASN A 145 28.68 38.56 24.56
N SER A 146 28.36 38.35 25.89
CA SER A 146 28.13 37.16 26.80
C SER A 146 27.59 37.45 28.30
N ALA A 147 27.09 36.42 29.05
CA ALA A 147 26.97 36.14 30.55
C ALA A 147 25.98 36.81 31.61
N ALA A 148 25.16 35.99 32.34
CA ALA A 148 24.60 36.18 33.74
C ALA A 148 23.78 34.94 34.28
N VAL A 149 23.72 34.64 35.61
CA VAL A 149 23.12 33.36 36.17
C VAL A 149 22.52 33.43 37.62
N CYS A 150 21.49 32.58 37.89
CA CYS A 150 21.01 31.99 39.18
C CYS A 150 19.96 32.69 40.10
N LEU A 151 18.71 32.19 40.09
CA LEU A 151 17.78 32.20 41.25
C LEU A 151 16.89 30.93 41.34
N HIS A 152 16.60 30.50 42.57
CA HIS A 152 15.38 29.84 43.07
C HIS A 152 14.72 28.60 42.39
N LYS A 153 15.49 27.52 42.26
CA LYS A 153 15.37 26.26 43.05
C LYS A 153 13.99 25.59 43.37
N GLN A 154 12.83 25.97 42.83
CA GLN A 154 11.68 25.05 42.68
C GLN A 154 11.96 24.07 41.51
N GLY A 155 11.38 22.88 41.52
CA GLY A 155 11.54 21.91 40.40
C GLY A 155 12.92 21.20 40.27
N LYS A 156 13.81 21.28 41.27
CA LYS A 156 15.11 20.59 41.27
C LYS A 156 15.03 19.09 40.98
N LYS A 157 15.93 18.61 40.09
CA LYS A 157 16.19 17.19 39.77
C LYS A 157 16.57 16.32 40.99
N TYR A 158 17.14 16.93 42.03
CA TYR A 158 17.56 16.26 43.26
C TYR A 158 16.91 16.91 44.49
N LYS A 159 16.38 16.08 45.39
CA LYS A 159 15.79 16.45 46.69
C LYS A 159 16.55 15.73 47.81
N PRO A 160 16.55 16.24 49.06
CA PRO A 160 17.05 15.51 50.23
C PRO A 160 16.46 14.10 50.35
N LEU A 161 17.22 13.18 50.94
CA LEU A 161 16.87 11.75 50.98
C LEU A 161 15.61 11.46 51.78
N ASP A 162 15.37 12.23 52.84
CA ASP A 162 14.31 12.04 53.83
C ASP A 162 12.92 12.38 53.25
N LEU A 163 12.89 13.30 52.28
CA LEU A 163 11.71 13.68 51.51
C LEU A 163 11.41 12.72 50.35
N ARG A 164 12.00 11.52 50.34
CA ARG A 164 11.83 10.51 49.27
C ARG A 164 10.86 9.39 49.71
N PRO A 165 9.84 9.05 48.91
CA PRO A 165 8.89 8.00 49.28
C PRO A 165 9.57 6.63 49.41
N LYS A 166 9.45 6.03 50.60
CA LYS A 166 10.10 4.77 51.01
C LYS A 166 9.48 3.52 50.35
N LYS A 167 9.67 3.38 49.03
CA LYS A 167 9.21 2.20 48.25
C LYS A 167 10.21 1.03 48.31
N THR A 168 9.70 -0.21 48.31
CA THR A 168 10.52 -1.44 48.26
C THR A 168 11.40 -1.50 47.00
N ARG A 169 12.49 -2.29 47.02
CA ARG A 169 13.43 -2.42 45.88
C ARG A 169 12.72 -2.92 44.61
N ALA A 170 11.74 -3.81 44.74
CA ALA A 170 10.91 -4.29 43.65
C ALA A 170 10.00 -3.18 43.10
N MET A 171 9.24 -2.46 43.95
CA MET A 171 8.40 -1.35 43.52
C MET A 171 9.18 -0.17 42.93
N ARG A 172 10.46 0.02 43.30
CA ARG A 172 11.36 1.00 42.67
C ARG A 172 11.96 0.56 41.33
N ARG A 173 11.80 -0.72 40.95
CA ARG A 173 12.33 -1.29 39.70
C ARG A 173 11.24 -1.83 38.76
N ARG A 174 9.97 -1.84 39.19
CA ARG A 174 8.83 -2.15 38.32
C ARG A 174 8.71 -1.06 37.24
N LEU A 175 8.49 -1.49 35.99
CA LEU A 175 8.21 -0.61 34.86
C LEU A 175 6.89 0.15 35.10
N ASN A 176 6.86 1.43 34.72
CA ASN A 176 5.61 2.20 34.71
C ASN A 176 4.67 1.69 33.61
N LYS A 177 3.35 1.92 33.74
CA LYS A 177 2.34 1.49 32.73
C LYS A 177 2.62 2.04 31.31
N HIS A 178 3.31 3.18 31.20
CA HIS A 178 3.83 3.69 29.92
C HIS A 178 4.97 2.82 29.37
N GLU A 179 5.91 2.44 30.22
CA GLU A 179 7.12 1.67 29.88
C GLU A 179 6.79 0.20 29.57
N GLU A 180 5.87 -0.42 30.33
CA GLU A 180 5.28 -1.73 30.04
C GLU A 180 4.68 -1.79 28.61
N ASN A 181 4.23 -0.64 28.06
CA ASN A 181 3.66 -0.52 26.72
C ASN A 181 4.66 0.01 25.64
N LEU A 182 5.92 0.30 25.98
CA LEU A 182 6.93 0.79 25.02
C LEU A 182 7.44 -0.32 24.10
N LYS A 183 6.66 -0.65 23.06
CA LYS A 183 7.11 -1.54 21.98
C LYS A 183 8.39 -1.00 21.32
N THR A 184 9.47 -1.79 21.37
CA THR A 184 10.76 -1.40 20.76
C THR A 184 10.64 -1.14 19.26
N LYS A 185 11.54 -0.31 18.69
CA LYS A 185 11.61 -0.10 17.23
C LYS A 185 11.71 -1.43 16.44
N LYS A 186 12.38 -2.46 17.00
CA LYS A 186 12.46 -3.82 16.44
C LYS A 186 11.11 -4.55 16.44
N GLN A 187 10.35 -4.46 17.53
CA GLN A 187 9.01 -5.05 17.68
C GLN A 187 7.97 -4.34 16.81
N GLN A 188 7.93 -3.01 16.82
CA GLN A 188 7.10 -2.22 15.91
C GLN A 188 7.40 -2.54 14.44
N ARG A 189 8.68 -2.75 14.09
CA ARG A 189 9.11 -3.18 12.76
C ARG A 189 8.65 -4.61 12.45
N LYS A 190 8.68 -5.55 13.41
CA LYS A 190 8.18 -6.93 13.26
C LYS A 190 6.67 -6.94 12.99
N GLU A 191 5.87 -6.23 13.79
CA GLU A 191 4.41 -6.10 13.63
C GLU A 191 4.04 -5.43 12.30
N ARG A 192 4.81 -4.42 11.87
CA ARG A 192 4.64 -3.73 10.58
C ARG A 192 5.08 -4.57 9.37
N LEU A 193 6.07 -5.46 9.53
CA LEU A 193 6.54 -6.38 8.49
C LEU A 193 5.62 -7.60 8.32
N TYR A 194 5.07 -8.11 9.42
CA TYR A 194 4.31 -9.36 9.48
C TYR A 194 2.92 -9.19 10.14
N PRO A 195 2.06 -8.28 9.64
CA PRO A 195 0.68 -8.17 10.11
C PRO A 195 -0.13 -9.42 9.72
N ALA A 196 -1.07 -9.83 10.58
CA ALA A 196 -1.94 -10.98 10.33
C ALA A 196 -2.70 -10.84 9.00
N ARG A 197 -2.66 -11.89 8.16
CA ARG A 197 -3.25 -11.87 6.81
C ARG A 197 -4.77 -12.07 6.89
N LYS A 198 -5.54 -10.99 6.68
CA LYS A 198 -6.99 -11.07 6.46
C LYS A 198 -7.28 -11.27 4.96
N PHE A 199 -7.85 -12.42 4.61
CA PHE A 199 -8.31 -12.77 3.26
C PHE A 199 -9.80 -12.42 3.10
N ALA A 200 -10.26 -12.19 1.85
CA ALA A 200 -11.67 -11.88 1.58
C ALA A 200 -12.58 -13.12 1.57
N ILE A 201 -11.98 -14.27 1.26
CA ILE A 201 -12.61 -15.57 1.10
C ILE A 201 -11.67 -16.54 1.82
N LYS A 202 -12.21 -17.37 2.72
CA LYS A 202 -11.46 -18.50 3.29
C LYS A 202 -11.41 -19.59 2.23
N ALA A 203 -10.26 -20.24 2.07
CA ALA A 203 -10.16 -21.45 1.24
C ALA A 203 -10.95 -22.59 1.88
#